data_AF-A0A1Y2SF84-F1
#
_entry.id   AF-A0A1Y2SF84-F1
#
_cell.length_a   1.000
_cell.length_b   1.000
_cell.length_c   1.000
_cell.angle_alpha   90.00
_cell.angle_beta   90.00
_cell.angle_gamma   90.00
#
_symmetry.space_group_name_H-M   'P 1'
#
loop_
_entity.id
_entity.type
_entity.pdbx_description
1 polymer ?
#
loop_
_entity_poly.entity_id
_entity_poly.type
_entity_poly.pdbx_seq_one_letter_code
_entity_poly.pdbx_strand_id
1 'polypeptide(L)'
;MKGKKLIQLSTDHTQHQELINEGVFTRKELDGMGGKNTLTSALSEVAQLTYQELHLSLSDLVDDEGVLDIYIMSDGAHHFWEKRPRFSDNTLRNPVRFASSLQKRIEKAIPIDDYSLVAASFKLQ
;
A
#
# COMPACT_ATOMS: atom_id res chain seq x y z
N MET A 1 11.34 7.16 5.88
CA MET A 1 11.26 5.84 6.58
C MET A 1 11.47 6.05 8.08
N LYS A 2 10.83 5.28 8.98
CA LYS A 2 11.13 5.36 10.44
C LYS A 2 11.83 4.07 10.90
N GLY A 3 13.16 4.05 10.81
CA GLY A 3 13.98 2.84 11.01
C GLY A 3 13.85 1.83 9.86
N LYS A 4 13.81 0.52 10.16
CA LYS A 4 13.82 -0.59 9.16
C LYS A 4 12.44 -0.95 8.57
N LYS A 5 11.45 -0.07 8.65
CA LYS A 5 10.07 -0.35 8.21
C LYS A 5 9.58 0.76 7.28
N LEU A 6 8.88 0.34 6.22
CA LEU A 6 8.07 1.25 5.42
C LEU A 6 6.91 1.77 6.27
N ILE A 7 6.60 3.06 6.12
CA ILE A 7 5.43 3.68 6.75
C ILE A 7 4.32 3.56 5.71
N GLN A 8 3.22 2.89 6.07
CA GLN A 8 2.02 2.89 5.24
C GLN A 8 1.34 4.24 5.37
N LEU A 9 1.13 4.91 4.24
CA LEU A 9 0.57 6.26 4.18
C LEU A 9 -0.91 6.27 3.76
N SER A 10 -1.35 5.25 3.02
CA SER A 10 -2.73 5.08 2.58
C SER A 10 -3.43 3.97 3.35
N THR A 11 -4.69 4.18 3.70
CA THR A 11 -5.60 3.16 4.24
C THR A 11 -6.38 2.53 3.08
N ASP A 12 -6.48 1.19 3.07
CA ASP A 12 -7.26 0.48 2.05
C ASP A 12 -8.76 0.80 2.16
N HIS A 13 -9.35 1.31 1.08
CA HIS A 13 -10.80 1.48 0.95
C HIS A 13 -11.44 0.16 0.52
N THR A 14 -11.68 -0.73 1.49
CA THR A 14 -12.54 -1.91 1.28
C THR A 14 -13.94 -1.61 1.82
N GLN A 15 -15.01 -2.12 1.17
CA GLN A 15 -16.42 -1.95 1.59
C GLN A 15 -16.64 -2.12 3.10
N HIS A 16 -15.95 -3.10 3.67
CA HIS A 16 -16.05 -3.41 5.09
C HIS A 16 -15.48 -2.29 5.99
N GLN A 17 -14.45 -1.57 5.56
CA GLN A 17 -13.83 -0.51 6.35
C GLN A 17 -14.67 0.78 6.34
N GLU A 18 -15.31 1.11 5.22
CA GLU A 18 -16.26 2.24 5.14
C GLU A 18 -17.53 1.99 5.98
N LEU A 19 -18.13 0.80 5.88
CA LEU A 19 -19.32 0.43 6.68
C LEU A 19 -19.05 0.40 8.19
N ILE A 20 -17.81 0.11 8.60
CA ILE A 20 -17.37 0.21 10.00
C ILE A 20 -17.16 1.67 10.39
N ASN A 21 -16.54 2.47 9.52
CA ASN A 21 -16.24 3.88 9.79
C ASN A 21 -17.50 4.76 9.84
N GLU A 22 -18.54 4.41 9.07
CA GLU A 22 -19.86 5.07 9.09
C GLU A 22 -20.76 4.57 10.24
N GLY A 23 -20.29 3.59 11.04
CA GLY A 23 -21.04 3.03 12.17
C GLY A 23 -22.25 2.18 11.78
N VAL A 24 -22.34 1.76 10.52
CA VAL A 24 -23.48 1.01 9.96
C VAL A 24 -23.39 -0.49 10.31
N PHE A 25 -22.17 -1.04 10.42
CA PHE A 25 -21.94 -2.44 10.78
C PHE A 25 -20.75 -2.64 11.71
N THR A 26 -20.83 -3.62 12.61
CA THR A 26 -19.72 -4.01 13.50
C THR A 26 -18.82 -5.07 12.85
N ARG A 27 -17.55 -5.11 13.26
CA ARG A 27 -16.53 -6.06 12.75
C ARG A 27 -16.99 -7.53 12.75
N LYS A 28 -17.87 -7.91 13.70
CA LYS A 28 -18.40 -9.27 13.83
C LYS A 28 -19.52 -9.61 12.83
N GLU A 29 -20.23 -8.62 12.32
CA GLU A 29 -21.32 -8.80 11.35
C GLU A 29 -20.79 -8.94 9.92
N LEU A 30 -19.60 -8.42 9.67
CA LEU A 30 -18.92 -8.41 8.37
C LEU A 30 -18.07 -9.67 8.11
N ASP A 31 -17.72 -10.45 9.14
CA ASP A 31 -16.95 -11.70 9.01
C ASP A 31 -17.71 -12.82 8.26
N GLY A 32 -19.02 -12.65 8.02
CA GLY A 32 -19.88 -13.65 7.36
C GLY A 32 -20.44 -13.24 5.99
N MET A 33 -20.23 -12.01 5.52
CA MET A 33 -20.81 -11.53 4.26
C MET A 33 -19.76 -11.53 3.14
N GLY A 34 -20.04 -12.22 2.03
CA GLY A 34 -19.18 -12.21 0.84
C GLY A 34 -19.17 -10.84 0.17
N GLY A 35 -18.12 -10.05 0.42
CA GLY A 35 -17.93 -8.72 -0.17
C GLY A 35 -16.51 -8.16 -0.05
N LYS A 36 -15.55 -8.96 0.43
CA LYS A 36 -14.17 -8.54 0.72
C LYS A 36 -13.42 -7.96 -0.49
N ASN A 37 -13.88 -8.27 -1.71
CA ASN A 37 -13.28 -7.85 -2.97
C ASN A 37 -14.10 -6.78 -3.72
N THR A 38 -15.14 -6.19 -3.10
CA THR A 38 -15.96 -5.17 -3.74
C THR A 38 -15.41 -3.78 -3.45
N LEU A 39 -14.77 -3.17 -4.45
CA LEU A 39 -14.25 -1.80 -4.43
C LEU A 39 -15.43 -0.80 -4.39
N THR A 40 -15.46 0.10 -3.40
CA THR A 40 -16.48 1.17 -3.29
C THR A 40 -16.18 2.40 -4.12
N SER A 41 -14.92 2.60 -4.52
CA SER A 41 -14.48 3.67 -5.42
C SER A 41 -13.65 3.08 -6.56
N ALA A 42 -14.33 2.68 -7.64
CA ALA A 42 -13.67 2.44 -8.92
C ALA A 42 -13.64 3.74 -9.72
N LEU A 43 -12.54 4.02 -10.42
CA LEU A 43 -12.45 5.08 -11.44
C LEU A 43 -13.47 4.79 -12.56
N SER A 44 -14.75 5.11 -12.32
CA SER A 44 -15.85 4.92 -13.24
C SER A 44 -16.20 6.28 -13.83
N GLU A 45 -16.28 6.33 -15.15
CA GLU A 45 -16.67 7.54 -15.91
C GLU A 45 -18.08 8.02 -15.55
N VAL A 46 -18.89 7.16 -14.92
CA VAL A 46 -20.31 7.39 -14.62
C VAL A 46 -20.54 7.71 -13.14
N ALA A 47 -19.55 7.51 -12.26
CA ALA A 47 -19.68 7.74 -10.81
C ALA A 47 -18.96 9.03 -10.38
N GLN A 48 -19.55 9.79 -9.46
CA GLN A 48 -18.85 10.89 -8.80
C GLN A 48 -17.69 10.32 -7.98
N LEU A 49 -16.47 10.58 -8.45
CA LEU A 49 -15.27 10.12 -7.78
C LEU A 49 -15.01 10.95 -6.53
N THR A 50 -15.11 10.29 -5.38
CA THR A 50 -14.65 10.86 -4.11
C THR A 50 -13.20 10.45 -3.94
N TYR A 51 -12.27 11.40 -4.10
CA TYR A 51 -10.84 11.15 -3.93
C TYR A 51 -10.40 11.56 -2.52
N GLN A 52 -9.43 10.84 -1.97
CA GLN A 52 -8.77 11.24 -0.74
C GLN A 52 -7.51 12.04 -1.10
N GLU A 53 -7.41 13.27 -0.62
CA GLU A 53 -6.16 14.03 -0.64
C GLU A 53 -5.44 13.85 0.70
N LEU A 54 -4.17 13.46 0.64
CA LEU A 54 -3.28 13.37 1.78
C LEU A 54 -2.20 14.44 1.60
N HIS A 55 -2.16 15.41 2.52
CA HIS A 55 -1.07 16.38 2.61
C HIS A 55 -0.10 15.95 3.69
N LEU A 56 1.13 15.62 3.28
CA LEU A 56 2.19 15.19 4.19
C LEU A 56 3.37 16.16 4.07
N SER A 57 3.93 16.55 5.22
CA SER A 57 5.15 17.36 5.22
C SER A 57 6.33 16.51 4.76
N LEU A 58 7.10 17.02 3.79
CA LEU A 58 8.31 16.35 3.30
C LEU A 58 9.34 16.14 4.43
N SER A 59 9.39 17.06 5.39
CA SER A 59 10.29 16.97 6.57
C SER A 59 10.09 15.70 7.37
N ASP A 60 8.89 15.14 7.35
CA ASP A 60 8.51 14.00 8.19
C ASP A 60 8.71 12.66 7.45
N LEU A 61 8.96 12.71 6.14
CA LEU A 61 9.02 11.55 5.26
C LEU A 61 10.43 11.24 4.77
N VAL A 62 11.27 12.26 4.60
CA VAL A 62 12.67 12.09 4.22
C VAL A 62 13.46 11.31 5.27
N ASP A 63 14.47 10.59 4.81
CA ASP A 63 15.46 9.98 5.69
C ASP A 63 16.55 10.97 6.12
N ASP A 64 17.50 10.50 6.93
CA ASP A 64 18.63 11.29 7.44
C ASP A 64 19.53 11.85 6.31
N GLU A 65 19.41 11.34 5.08
CA GLU A 65 20.16 11.77 3.89
C GLU A 65 19.34 12.72 2.99
N GLY A 66 18.14 13.11 3.41
CA GLY A 66 17.23 13.95 2.62
C GLY A 66 16.60 13.23 1.44
N VAL A 67 16.57 11.90 1.47
CA VAL A 67 16.01 11.05 0.42
C VAL A 67 14.60 10.61 0.79
N LEU A 68 13.68 10.74 -0.17
CA LEU A 68 12.31 10.28 -0.09
C LEU A 68 12.11 9.08 -1.02
N ASP A 69 11.91 7.90 -0.43
CA ASP A 69 11.53 6.69 -1.15
C ASP A 69 10.01 6.48 -1.08
N ILE A 70 9.38 6.33 -2.25
CA ILE A 70 7.93 6.10 -2.40
C ILE A 70 7.69 4.77 -3.09
N TYR A 71 6.75 4.00 -2.54
CA TYR A 71 6.31 2.71 -3.07
C TYR A 71 4.79 2.69 -3.17
N ILE A 72 4.27 2.45 -4.37
CA ILE A 72 2.84 2.29 -4.66
C ILE A 72 2.63 0.87 -5.16
N MET A 73 1.74 0.13 -4.52
CA MET A 73 1.52 -1.30 -4.75
C MET A 73 0.05 -1.56 -5.03
N SER A 74 -0.26 -2.49 -5.95
CA SER A 74 -1.60 -3.09 -6.00
C SER A 74 -1.78 -4.06 -4.84
N ASP A 75 -3.03 -4.41 -4.51
CA ASP A 75 -3.37 -5.37 -3.44
C ASP A 75 -2.66 -6.72 -3.65
N GLY A 76 -2.58 -7.17 -4.91
CA GLY A 76 -1.85 -8.37 -5.30
C GLY A 76 -0.37 -8.33 -4.91
N ALA A 77 0.31 -7.18 -5.01
CA ALA A 77 1.68 -7.00 -4.56
C ALA A 77 1.77 -6.77 -3.03
N HIS A 78 0.86 -5.95 -2.49
CA HIS A 78 0.80 -5.58 -1.07
C HIS A 78 0.64 -6.80 -0.17
N HIS A 79 -0.19 -7.77 -0.56
CA HIS A 79 -0.39 -9.03 0.17
C HIS A 79 0.92 -9.77 0.49
N PHE A 80 1.87 -9.83 -0.47
CA PHE A 80 3.16 -10.48 -0.25
C PHE A 80 4.16 -9.62 0.51
N TRP A 81 3.99 -8.30 0.47
CA TRP A 81 4.71 -7.39 1.35
C TRP A 81 4.28 -7.58 2.80
N GLU A 82 2.98 -7.54 3.10
CA GLU A 82 2.42 -7.70 4.45
C GLU A 82 2.74 -9.04 5.09
N LYS A 83 2.72 -10.14 4.32
CA LYS A 83 3.14 -11.46 4.81
C LYS A 83 4.57 -11.47 5.37
N ARG A 84 5.45 -10.61 4.87
CA ARG A 84 6.84 -10.49 5.35
C ARG A 84 7.38 -9.06 5.16
N PRO A 85 7.00 -8.09 6.01
CA PRO A 85 7.20 -6.65 5.75
C PRO A 85 8.60 -6.20 6.18
N ARG A 86 9.61 -6.92 5.72
CA ARG A 86 11.01 -6.73 6.07
C ARG A 86 11.89 -7.04 4.88
N PHE A 87 12.77 -6.10 4.57
CA PHE A 87 13.96 -6.29 3.75
C PHE A 87 15.17 -5.70 4.49
N SER A 88 16.36 -5.91 3.95
CA SER A 88 17.56 -5.24 4.46
C SER A 88 17.47 -3.73 4.19
N ASP A 89 18.15 -2.91 4.99
CA ASP A 89 18.15 -1.44 4.81
C ASP A 89 18.63 -1.04 3.42
N ASN A 90 19.68 -1.71 2.95
CA ASN A 90 20.24 -1.55 1.61
C ASN A 90 19.29 -1.98 0.46
N THR A 91 18.31 -2.83 0.76
CA THR A 91 17.24 -3.19 -0.17
C THR A 91 16.09 -2.19 -0.11
N LEU A 92 15.77 -1.67 1.08
CA LEU A 92 14.70 -0.69 1.30
C LEU A 92 15.06 0.69 0.74
N ARG A 93 16.31 1.14 0.87
CA ARG A 93 16.78 2.44 0.35
C ARG A 93 17.06 2.47 -1.16
N ASN A 94 16.76 1.39 -1.87
CA ASN A 94 17.04 1.29 -3.30
C ASN A 94 15.79 0.77 -4.02
N PRO A 95 15.08 1.62 -4.78
CA PRO A 95 13.80 1.27 -5.38
C PRO A 95 13.91 0.07 -6.33
N VAL A 96 15.00 -0.05 -7.09
CA VAL A 96 15.24 -1.17 -7.99
C VAL A 96 15.41 -2.48 -7.22
N ARG A 97 16.22 -2.48 -6.17
CA ARG A 97 16.43 -3.67 -5.33
C ARG A 97 15.18 -4.08 -4.59
N PHE A 98 14.42 -3.11 -4.08
CA PHE A 98 13.12 -3.36 -3.47
C PHE A 98 12.18 -4.05 -4.46
N ALA A 99 12.01 -3.48 -5.66
CA ALA A 99 11.13 -4.02 -6.68
C ALA A 99 11.52 -5.44 -7.11
N SER A 100 12.79 -5.67 -7.43
CA SER A 100 13.26 -7.01 -7.78
C SER A 100 13.10 -8.02 -6.64
N SER A 101 13.27 -7.59 -5.39
CA SER A 101 13.13 -8.48 -4.23
C SER A 101 11.68 -8.83 -3.93
N LEU A 102 10.76 -7.88 -4.11
CA LEU A 102 9.33 -8.12 -3.96
C LEU A 102 8.81 -9.02 -5.09
N GLN A 103 9.18 -8.75 -6.34
CA GLN A 103 8.83 -9.58 -7.48
C GLN A 103 9.24 -11.04 -7.27
N LYS A 104 10.52 -11.28 -6.94
CA LYS A 104 11.03 -12.64 -6.65
C LYS A 104 10.25 -13.34 -5.54
N ARG A 105 9.79 -12.58 -4.55
CA ARG A 105 8.99 -13.13 -3.44
C ARG A 105 7.60 -13.56 -3.90
N ILE A 106 6.93 -12.76 -4.74
CA ILE A 106 5.62 -13.06 -5.32
C ILE A 106 5.74 -14.31 -6.20
N GLU A 107 6.70 -14.32 -7.12
CA GLU A 107 6.91 -15.42 -8.07
C GLU A 107 7.26 -16.75 -7.37
N LYS A 108 8.03 -16.70 -6.26
CA LYS A 108 8.36 -17.90 -5.48
C LYS A 108 7.17 -18.50 -4.73
N ALA A 109 6.19 -17.69 -4.33
CA ALA A 109 5.06 -18.12 -3.51
C ALA A 109 3.80 -18.42 -4.32
N ILE A 110 3.85 -18.25 -5.65
CA ILE A 110 2.72 -18.26 -6.60
C ILE A 110 1.87 -16.99 -6.42
N PRO A 111 1.72 -16.14 -7.46
CA PRO A 111 0.84 -14.98 -7.43
C PRO A 111 -0.61 -15.37 -7.14
N ILE A 112 -1.32 -14.57 -6.34
CA ILE A 112 -2.74 -14.78 -6.04
C ILE A 112 -3.67 -13.89 -6.89
N ASP A 113 -3.11 -12.88 -7.55
CA ASP A 113 -3.78 -11.87 -8.36
C ASP A 113 -2.74 -11.15 -9.25
N ASP A 114 -3.19 -10.28 -10.14
CA ASP A 114 -2.34 -9.34 -10.87
C ASP A 114 -1.61 -8.41 -9.88
N TYR A 115 -0.30 -8.27 -10.08
CA TYR A 115 0.55 -7.51 -9.17
C TYR A 115 1.28 -6.40 -9.90
N SER A 116 1.29 -5.21 -9.30
CA SER A 116 1.99 -4.03 -9.80
C SER A 116 2.68 -3.32 -8.64
N LEU A 117 3.86 -2.77 -8.92
CA LEU A 117 4.63 -1.95 -8.01
C LEU A 117 5.25 -0.80 -8.80
N VAL A 118 5.08 0.42 -8.31
CA VAL A 118 5.85 1.59 -8.71
C VAL A 118 6.74 1.99 -7.55
N ALA A 119 8.04 2.11 -7.80
CA ALA A 119 9.04 2.48 -6.81
C ALA A 119 9.86 3.67 -7.33
N ALA A 120 9.95 4.73 -6.54
CA ALA A 120 10.67 5.95 -6.90
C ALA A 120 11.46 6.49 -5.71
N SER A 121 12.59 7.11 -6.00
CA SER A 121 13.44 7.76 -4.99
C SER A 121 13.72 9.18 -5.43
N PHE A 122 13.51 10.13 -4.53
CA PHE A 122 13.68 11.55 -4.77
C PHE A 122 14.69 12.10 -3.78
N LYS A 123 15.73 12.78 -4.29
CA LYS A 123 16.64 13.54 -3.44
C LYS A 123 16.16 14.98 -3.38
N LEU A 124 15.76 15.42 -2.19
CA LEU A 124 15.38 16.81 -1.99
C LEU A 124 16.66 17.65 -1.83
N GLN A 125 16.75 18.77 -2.57
CA GLN A 125 17.84 19.74 -2.49
C GLN A 125 17.49 20.87 -1.54
#